data_AF-A0A210PJA1-F1
#
_entry.id   AF-A0A210PJA1-F1
#
_cell.length_a   1.000
_cell.length_b   1.000
_cell.length_c   1.000
_cell.angle_alpha   90.00
_cell.angle_beta   90.00
_cell.angle_gamma   90.00
#
_symmetry.space_group_name_H-M   'P 1'
#
loop_
_entity.id
_entity.type
_entity.pdbx_description
1 polymer ?
#
loop_
_entity_poly.entity_id
_entity_poly.type
_entity_poly.pdbx_seq_one_letter_code
_entity_poly.pdbx_strand_id
1 'polypeptide(L)'
;MEDLVKDLQIAKQSTWAERERLSNKFEEERKINLANKGILEWVTDNVRKGNKELQEKMVLLQKEKDQLTLQYKERRKGVDVMNEELQKKIAEYSKWTETGKSSESETKKRVTAIHELKERLKKETDILKKLKQQIKDVQDKQREERENAKAQMTAIKGSAEVRQKVELEERHQLEQQNKAMVADELDKMNIEIEQEKLEIQVKMTEGKKYTPQEGAALEIQVVELKANKAVVAYQLQTLQHEKNRLAKELEDVYKLHKDEMEIQQLQHFQTFRSYREMFEEQKAALDQRYRQLLEDSIQDAVFLSSRNNELTEENGELKQSVAEMKDVITKLGGRIPSGTV
;
A
#
# COMPACT_ATOMS: atom_id res chain seq x y z
N MET A 1 46.16 3.59 -0.99
CA MET A 1 47.39 3.26 -1.74
C MET A 1 47.75 1.78 -1.56
N GLU A 2 47.69 1.25 -0.34
CA GLU A 2 47.90 -0.18 -0.05
C GLU A 2 46.89 -1.11 -0.73
N ASP A 3 45.60 -0.73 -0.77
CA ASP A 3 44.57 -1.54 -1.45
C ASP A 3 44.83 -1.67 -2.96
N LEU A 4 45.25 -0.57 -3.60
CA LEU A 4 45.60 -0.56 -5.02
C LEU A 4 46.82 -1.47 -5.31
N VAL A 5 47.80 -1.49 -4.41
CA VAL A 5 48.97 -2.38 -4.53
C VAL A 5 48.55 -3.84 -4.40
N LYS A 6 47.65 -4.14 -3.46
CA LYS A 6 47.10 -5.48 -3.23
C LYS A 6 46.30 -5.99 -4.43
N ASP A 7 45.46 -5.14 -5.00
CA ASP A 7 44.65 -5.43 -6.20
C ASP A 7 45.54 -5.69 -7.43
N LEU A 8 46.61 -4.91 -7.60
CA LEU A 8 47.59 -5.11 -8.67
C LEU A 8 48.38 -6.41 -8.51
N GLN A 9 48.65 -6.85 -7.29
CA GLN A 9 49.33 -8.11 -7.00
C GLN A 9 48.44 -9.32 -7.30
N ILE A 10 47.15 -9.24 -6.95
CA ILE A 10 46.12 -10.23 -7.31
C ILE A 10 45.92 -10.28 -8.83
N ALA A 11 45.90 -9.13 -9.49
CA ALA A 11 45.85 -9.06 -10.95
C ALA A 11 47.09 -9.72 -11.57
N LYS A 12 48.29 -9.49 -11.04
CA LYS A 12 49.53 -10.12 -11.54
C LYS A 12 49.54 -11.65 -11.42
N GLN A 13 48.91 -12.21 -10.39
CA GLN A 13 48.86 -13.66 -10.13
C GLN A 13 47.69 -14.38 -10.82
N SER A 14 46.71 -13.64 -11.36
CA SER A 14 45.56 -14.23 -12.04
C SER A 14 45.87 -14.61 -13.49
N THR A 15 45.36 -15.77 -13.91
CA THR A 15 45.45 -16.25 -15.28
C THR A 15 44.56 -15.42 -16.21
N TRP A 16 44.84 -15.45 -17.52
CA TRP A 16 44.03 -14.74 -18.51
C TRP A 16 42.56 -15.14 -18.49
N ALA A 17 42.26 -16.42 -18.27
CA ALA A 17 40.90 -16.92 -18.12
C ALA A 17 40.16 -16.32 -16.90
N GLU A 18 40.87 -16.15 -15.77
CA GLU A 18 40.30 -15.54 -14.56
C GLU A 18 40.01 -14.04 -14.77
N ARG A 19 40.89 -13.35 -15.50
CA ARG A 19 40.72 -11.93 -15.86
C ARG A 19 39.54 -11.72 -16.80
N GLU A 20 39.39 -12.58 -17.81
CA GLU A 20 38.26 -12.54 -18.75
C GLU A 20 36.94 -12.80 -18.03
N ARG A 21 36.91 -13.78 -17.12
CA ARG A 21 35.74 -14.08 -16.26
C ARG A 21 35.34 -12.89 -15.39
N LEU A 22 36.31 -12.23 -14.74
CA LEU A 22 36.06 -11.04 -13.91
C LEU A 22 35.59 -9.84 -14.75
N SER A 23 36.18 -9.63 -15.93
CA SER A 23 35.76 -8.58 -16.86
C SER A 23 34.29 -8.75 -17.27
N ASN A 24 33.90 -9.96 -17.67
CA ASN A 24 32.52 -10.28 -18.04
C ASN A 24 31.56 -10.07 -16.85
N LYS A 25 31.98 -10.43 -15.63
CA LYS A 25 31.19 -10.20 -14.42
C LYS A 25 30.97 -8.69 -14.17
N PHE A 26 32.01 -7.87 -14.29
CA PHE A 26 31.90 -6.42 -14.10
C PHE A 26 31.10 -5.75 -15.21
N GLU A 27 31.16 -6.26 -16.44
CA GLU A 27 30.34 -5.77 -17.55
C GLU A 27 28.86 -6.09 -17.32
N GLU A 28 28.54 -7.30 -16.87
CA GLU A 28 27.17 -7.69 -16.52
C GLU A 28 26.65 -6.89 -15.32
N GLU A 29 27.46 -6.70 -14.27
CA GLU A 29 27.13 -5.82 -13.14
C GLU A 29 26.91 -4.36 -13.58
N ARG A 30 27.72 -3.84 -14.51
CA ARG A 30 27.56 -2.49 -15.05
C ARG A 30 26.27 -2.37 -15.87
N LYS A 31 25.94 -3.38 -16.67
CA LYS A 31 24.72 -3.44 -17.47
C LYS A 31 23.48 -3.50 -16.58
N ILE A 32 23.51 -4.32 -15.52
CA ILE A 32 22.45 -4.40 -14.51
C ILE A 32 22.32 -3.07 -13.75
N ASN A 33 23.43 -2.44 -13.36
CA ASN A 33 23.40 -1.16 -12.66
C ASN A 33 22.87 -0.02 -13.54
N LEU A 34 23.20 0.01 -14.83
CA LEU A 34 22.66 0.98 -15.78
C LEU A 34 21.17 0.76 -16.03
N ALA A 35 20.73 -0.49 -16.17
CA ALA A 35 19.31 -0.83 -16.28
C ALA A 35 18.54 -0.43 -15.02
N ASN A 36 19.08 -0.73 -13.84
CA ASN A 36 18.49 -0.34 -12.56
C ASN A 36 18.45 1.17 -12.35
N LYS A 37 19.47 1.90 -12.81
CA LYS A 37 19.48 3.37 -12.76
C LYS A 37 18.40 3.97 -13.66
N GLY A 38 18.24 3.45 -14.88
CA GLY A 38 17.16 3.88 -15.78
C GLY A 38 15.76 3.56 -15.25
N ILE A 39 15.57 2.42 -14.58
CA ILE A 39 14.31 2.06 -13.93
C ILE A 39 14.03 2.97 -12.74
N LEU A 40 15.04 3.29 -11.92
CA LEU A 40 14.89 4.19 -10.78
C LEU A 40 14.61 5.63 -11.20
N GLU A 41 15.30 6.16 -12.21
CA GLU A 41 15.01 7.48 -12.80
C GLU A 41 13.59 7.50 -13.37
N TRP A 42 13.17 6.47 -14.11
CA TRP A 42 11.82 6.38 -14.66
C TRP A 42 10.74 6.27 -13.57
N VAL A 43 10.96 5.47 -12.52
CA VAL A 43 10.04 5.36 -11.37
C VAL A 43 9.98 6.70 -10.62
N THR A 44 11.11 7.34 -10.38
CA THR A 44 11.18 8.63 -9.67
C THR A 44 10.52 9.75 -10.47
N ASP A 45 10.76 9.81 -11.78
CA ASP A 45 10.12 10.77 -12.67
C ASP A 45 8.61 10.55 -12.79
N ASN A 46 8.15 9.29 -12.84
CA ASN A 46 6.72 8.99 -12.84
C ASN A 46 6.06 9.30 -11.50
N VAL A 47 6.73 9.03 -10.38
CA VAL A 47 6.24 9.42 -9.05
C VAL A 47 6.19 10.95 -8.92
N ARG A 48 7.20 11.66 -9.42
CA ARG A 48 7.27 13.13 -9.37
C ARG A 48 6.22 13.78 -10.28
N LYS A 49 6.05 13.27 -11.50
CA LYS A 49 5.00 13.72 -12.43
C LYS A 49 3.61 13.43 -11.87
N GLY A 50 3.36 12.21 -11.41
CA GLY A 50 2.09 11.84 -10.78
C GLY A 50 1.76 12.66 -9.53
N ASN A 51 2.76 12.97 -8.70
CA ASN A 51 2.58 13.83 -7.53
C ASN A 51 2.28 15.29 -7.92
N LYS A 52 2.93 15.81 -8.96
CA LYS A 52 2.67 17.15 -9.51
C LYS A 52 1.25 17.24 -10.09
N GLU A 53 0.85 16.28 -10.90
CA GLU A 53 -0.50 16.20 -11.48
C GLU A 53 -1.58 16.08 -10.40
N LEU A 54 -1.32 15.27 -9.37
CA LEU A 54 -2.19 15.18 -8.19
C LEU A 54 -2.30 16.51 -7.47
N GLN A 55 -1.19 17.21 -7.26
CA GLN A 55 -1.17 18.50 -6.58
C GLN A 55 -1.95 19.56 -7.37
N GLU A 56 -1.79 19.60 -8.69
CA GLU A 56 -2.55 20.48 -9.59
C GLU A 56 -4.06 20.17 -9.54
N LYS A 57 -4.43 18.88 -9.61
CA LYS A 57 -5.82 18.42 -9.50
C LYS A 57 -6.45 18.73 -8.14
N MET A 58 -5.68 18.59 -7.06
CA MET A 58 -6.10 18.96 -5.70
C MET A 58 -6.35 20.45 -5.56
N VAL A 59 -5.50 21.29 -6.13
CA VAL A 59 -5.68 22.75 -6.14
C VAL A 59 -6.95 23.13 -6.92
N LEU A 60 -7.21 22.50 -8.05
CA LEU A 60 -8.43 22.74 -8.84
C LEU A 60 -9.70 22.35 -8.07
N LEU A 61 -9.73 21.14 -7.49
CA LEU A 61 -10.86 20.68 -6.67
C LEU A 61 -11.07 21.57 -5.44
N GLN A 62 -9.99 22.08 -4.84
CA GLN A 62 -10.08 23.01 -3.72
C GLN A 62 -10.69 24.36 -4.14
N LYS A 63 -10.27 24.91 -5.28
CA LYS A 63 -10.87 26.13 -5.84
C LYS A 63 -12.36 25.94 -6.16
N GLU A 64 -12.74 24.81 -6.76
CA GLU A 64 -14.14 24.48 -7.05
C GLU A 64 -14.99 24.42 -5.77
N LYS A 65 -14.49 23.74 -4.72
CA LYS A 65 -15.14 23.67 -3.41
C LYS A 65 -15.32 25.05 -2.78
N ASP A 66 -14.31 25.91 -2.84
CA ASP A 66 -14.35 27.24 -2.25
C ASP A 66 -15.36 28.14 -2.99
N GLN A 67 -15.42 28.03 -4.33
CA GLN A 67 -16.42 28.72 -5.15
C GLN A 67 -17.85 28.27 -4.82
N LEU A 68 -18.09 26.95 -4.73
CA LEU A 68 -19.40 26.39 -4.36
C LEU A 68 -19.80 26.79 -2.94
N THR A 69 -18.84 26.82 -2.01
CA THR A 69 -19.07 27.25 -0.61
C THR A 69 -19.44 28.73 -0.54
N LEU A 70 -18.81 29.58 -1.35
CA LEU A 70 -19.15 31.00 -1.44
C LEU A 70 -20.57 31.18 -1.99
N GLN A 71 -20.90 30.52 -3.10
CA GLN A 71 -22.25 30.55 -3.68
C GLN A 71 -23.31 30.06 -2.69
N TYR A 72 -23.02 29.01 -1.94
CA TYR A 72 -23.91 28.50 -0.89
C TYR A 72 -24.13 29.54 0.21
N LYS A 73 -23.07 30.22 0.69
CA LYS A 73 -23.18 31.27 1.71
C LYS A 73 -23.98 32.47 1.23
N GLU A 74 -23.74 32.93 0.00
CA GLU A 74 -24.47 34.06 -0.59
C GLU A 74 -25.95 33.75 -0.77
N ARG A 75 -26.28 32.60 -1.36
CA ARG A 75 -27.68 32.18 -1.52
C ARG A 75 -28.36 31.90 -0.19
N ARG A 76 -27.62 31.41 0.82
CA ARG A 76 -28.16 31.18 2.16
C ARG A 76 -28.58 32.49 2.81
N LYS A 77 -27.75 33.54 2.74
CA LYS A 77 -28.13 34.89 3.18
C LYS A 77 -29.39 35.40 2.46
N GLY A 78 -29.48 35.18 1.14
CA GLY A 78 -30.67 35.54 0.36
C GLY A 78 -31.94 34.80 0.84
N VAL A 79 -31.84 33.52 1.15
CA VAL A 79 -32.94 32.73 1.73
C VAL A 79 -33.33 33.24 3.11
N ASP A 80 -32.36 33.56 3.97
CA ASP A 80 -32.64 34.08 5.32
C ASP A 80 -33.39 35.43 5.23
N VAL A 81 -32.97 36.35 4.35
CA VAL A 81 -33.69 37.62 4.09
C VAL A 81 -35.11 37.38 3.56
N MET A 82 -35.30 36.50 2.58
CA MET A 82 -36.65 36.18 2.07
C MET A 82 -37.55 35.55 3.14
N ASN A 83 -36.96 34.79 4.07
CA ASN A 83 -37.69 34.18 5.17
C ASN A 83 -38.16 35.23 6.19
N GLU A 84 -37.29 36.20 6.52
CA GLU A 84 -37.65 37.36 7.34
C GLU A 84 -38.75 38.22 6.68
N GLU A 85 -38.63 38.49 5.37
CA GLU A 85 -39.66 39.20 4.61
C GLU A 85 -41.01 38.46 4.59
N LEU A 86 -40.98 37.14 4.42
CA LEU A 86 -42.17 36.31 4.44
C LEU A 86 -42.84 36.34 5.82
N GLN A 87 -42.06 36.19 6.90
CA GLN A 87 -42.55 36.29 8.28
C GLN A 87 -43.17 37.67 8.54
N LYS A 88 -42.51 38.74 8.11
CA LYS A 88 -43.02 40.12 8.24
C LYS A 88 -44.36 40.29 7.50
N LYS A 89 -44.46 39.84 6.25
CA LYS A 89 -45.71 39.93 5.47
C LYS A 89 -46.84 39.07 6.04
N ILE A 90 -46.54 37.90 6.60
CA ILE A 90 -47.52 37.06 7.30
C ILE A 90 -48.01 37.78 8.56
N ALA A 91 -47.11 38.34 9.37
CA ALA A 91 -47.47 39.08 10.58
C ALA A 91 -48.30 40.35 10.27
N GLU A 92 -47.94 41.09 9.22
CA GLU A 92 -48.71 42.24 8.72
C GLU A 92 -50.09 41.83 8.22
N TYR A 93 -50.19 40.71 7.49
CA TYR A 93 -51.47 40.16 7.05
C TYR A 93 -52.35 39.74 8.24
N SER A 94 -51.81 39.04 9.23
CA SER A 94 -52.53 38.64 10.45
C SER A 94 -53.07 39.85 11.22
N LYS A 95 -52.24 40.88 11.47
CA LYS A 95 -52.67 42.13 12.11
C LYS A 95 -53.75 42.85 11.29
N TRP A 96 -53.61 42.86 9.98
CA TRP A 96 -54.58 43.50 9.09
C TRP A 96 -55.94 42.77 9.08
N THR A 97 -55.94 41.43 9.11
CA THR A 97 -57.17 40.64 9.25
C THR A 97 -57.86 40.82 10.61
N GLU A 98 -57.11 41.05 11.69
CA GLU A 98 -57.66 41.34 13.03
C GLU A 98 -58.35 42.71 13.12
N THR A 99 -57.94 43.69 12.29
CA THR A 99 -58.53 45.04 12.31
C THR A 99 -59.88 45.18 11.60
N GLY A 100 -60.42 44.11 11.02
CA GLY A 100 -61.79 44.04 10.46
C GLY A 100 -62.09 44.94 9.25
N LYS A 101 -61.11 45.70 8.73
CA LYS A 101 -61.23 46.53 7.52
C LYS A 101 -60.63 45.80 6.33
N SER A 102 -61.47 45.17 5.50
CA SER A 102 -60.96 44.42 4.34
C SER A 102 -61.82 44.60 3.10
N SER A 103 -61.22 45.14 2.03
CA SER A 103 -61.72 44.96 0.67
C SER A 103 -61.15 43.65 0.11
N GLU A 104 -62.01 42.82 -0.49
CA GLU A 104 -61.64 41.50 -1.04
C GLU A 104 -60.46 41.57 -2.03
N SER A 105 -60.34 42.69 -2.76
CA SER A 105 -59.24 42.96 -3.70
C SER A 105 -57.88 43.09 -3.01
N GLU A 106 -57.82 43.73 -1.84
CA GLU A 106 -56.57 43.94 -1.09
C GLU A 106 -56.10 42.67 -0.38
N THR A 107 -57.05 41.88 0.15
CA THR A 107 -56.78 40.55 0.71
C THR A 107 -56.14 39.65 -0.34
N LYS A 108 -56.72 39.60 -1.55
CA LYS A 108 -56.20 38.79 -2.66
C LYS A 108 -54.77 39.21 -3.04
N LYS A 109 -54.50 40.51 -3.16
CA LYS A 109 -53.14 41.02 -3.48
C LYS A 109 -52.10 40.62 -2.43
N ARG A 110 -52.42 40.73 -1.14
CA ARG A 110 -51.51 40.35 -0.04
C ARG A 110 -51.24 38.84 -0.01
N VAL A 111 -52.28 38.02 -0.20
CA VAL A 111 -52.16 36.55 -0.27
C VAL A 111 -51.33 36.11 -1.48
N THR A 112 -51.54 36.71 -2.66
CA THR A 112 -50.72 36.44 -3.85
C THR A 112 -49.25 36.79 -3.62
N ALA A 113 -48.96 37.94 -3.00
CA ALA A 113 -47.58 38.34 -2.69
C ALA A 113 -46.88 37.39 -1.69
N ILE A 114 -47.62 36.84 -0.71
CA ILE A 114 -47.11 35.82 0.22
C ILE A 114 -46.84 34.51 -0.53
N HIS A 115 -47.74 34.10 -1.43
CA HIS A 115 -47.58 32.87 -2.21
C HIS A 115 -46.37 32.93 -3.17
N GLU A 116 -46.18 34.05 -3.87
CA GLU A 116 -45.02 34.26 -4.75
C GLU A 116 -43.69 34.24 -3.98
N LEU A 117 -43.65 34.80 -2.77
CA LEU A 117 -42.47 34.75 -1.92
C LEU A 117 -42.20 33.33 -1.42
N LYS A 118 -43.24 32.57 -1.06
CA LYS A 118 -43.12 31.16 -0.66
C LYS A 118 -42.57 30.29 -1.80
N GLU A 119 -43.03 30.50 -3.03
CA GLU A 119 -42.53 29.78 -4.20
C GLU A 119 -41.08 30.16 -4.54
N ARG A 120 -40.71 31.44 -4.41
CA ARG A 120 -39.30 31.88 -4.53
C ARG A 120 -38.41 31.26 -3.46
N LEU A 121 -38.85 31.25 -2.20
CA LEU A 121 -38.14 30.64 -1.07
C LEU A 121 -37.93 29.13 -1.28
N LYS A 122 -38.94 28.44 -1.81
CA LYS A 122 -38.86 27.01 -2.14
C LYS A 122 -37.80 26.75 -3.23
N LYS A 123 -37.82 27.51 -4.32
CA LYS A 123 -36.82 27.40 -5.41
C LYS A 123 -35.39 27.62 -4.92
N GLU A 124 -35.16 28.67 -4.12
CA GLU A 124 -33.82 28.94 -3.58
C GLU A 124 -33.38 27.89 -2.54
N THR A 125 -34.31 27.35 -1.75
CA THR A 125 -34.01 26.23 -0.84
C THR A 125 -33.59 24.98 -1.59
N ASP A 126 -34.20 24.68 -2.73
CA ASP A 126 -33.82 23.54 -3.57
C ASP A 126 -32.46 23.76 -4.26
N ILE A 127 -32.13 25.00 -4.64
CA ILE A 127 -30.78 25.36 -5.13
C ILE A 127 -29.73 25.16 -4.02
N LEU A 128 -30.02 25.57 -2.78
CA LEU A 128 -29.12 25.33 -1.64
C LEU A 128 -28.88 23.84 -1.39
N LYS A 129 -29.89 22.99 -1.52
CA LYS A 129 -29.72 21.53 -1.43
C LYS A 129 -28.79 20.99 -2.51
N LYS A 130 -28.96 21.45 -3.77
CA LYS A 130 -28.07 21.08 -4.89
C LYS A 130 -26.63 21.53 -4.67
N LEU A 131 -26.42 22.78 -4.24
CA LEU A 131 -25.09 23.29 -3.91
C LEU A 131 -24.43 22.51 -2.76
N LYS A 132 -25.21 22.18 -1.71
CA LYS A 132 -24.71 21.35 -0.61
C LYS A 132 -24.30 19.95 -1.08
N GLN A 133 -25.07 19.35 -1.99
CA GLN A 133 -24.71 18.07 -2.60
C GLN A 133 -23.42 18.18 -3.43
N GLN A 134 -23.29 19.20 -4.27
CA GLN A 134 -22.08 19.42 -5.08
C GLN A 134 -20.83 19.64 -4.22
N ILE A 135 -20.93 20.38 -3.11
CA ILE A 135 -19.82 20.54 -2.15
C ILE A 135 -19.40 19.17 -1.59
N LYS A 136 -20.37 18.32 -1.25
CA LYS A 136 -20.10 16.96 -0.77
C LYS A 136 -19.44 16.10 -1.85
N ASP A 137 -19.94 16.14 -3.09
CA ASP A 137 -19.37 15.39 -4.20
C ASP A 137 -17.92 15.80 -4.47
N VAL A 138 -17.59 17.09 -4.40
CA VAL A 138 -16.21 17.58 -4.52
C VAL A 138 -15.34 17.12 -3.34
N GLN A 139 -15.87 17.10 -2.12
CA GLN A 139 -15.16 16.53 -0.96
C GLN A 139 -14.89 15.03 -1.10
N ASP A 140 -15.85 14.27 -1.61
CA ASP A 140 -15.71 12.84 -1.83
C ASP A 140 -14.68 12.57 -2.95
N LYS A 141 -14.70 13.36 -4.03
CA LYS A 141 -13.65 13.33 -5.08
C LYS A 141 -12.26 13.65 -4.51
N GLN A 142 -12.12 14.66 -3.66
CA GLN A 142 -10.84 14.97 -3.00
C GLN A 142 -10.32 13.78 -2.16
N ARG A 143 -11.22 13.05 -1.50
CA ARG A 143 -10.87 11.87 -0.71
C ARG A 143 -10.45 10.71 -1.62
N GLU A 144 -11.21 10.44 -2.67
CA GLU A 144 -10.93 9.38 -3.64
C GLU A 144 -9.58 9.59 -4.34
N GLU A 145 -9.28 10.80 -4.80
CA GLU A 145 -7.99 11.11 -5.44
C GLU A 145 -6.80 10.92 -4.49
N ARG A 146 -6.96 11.25 -3.20
CA ARG A 146 -5.92 11.00 -2.19
C ARG A 146 -5.71 9.51 -1.92
N GLU A 147 -6.79 8.74 -1.85
CA GLU A 147 -6.70 7.30 -1.62
C GLU A 147 -6.13 6.57 -2.85
N ASN A 148 -6.53 6.95 -4.06
CA ASN A 148 -5.96 6.43 -5.31
C ASN A 148 -4.47 6.76 -5.44
N ALA A 149 -4.06 7.98 -5.09
CA ALA A 149 -2.65 8.36 -5.07
C ALA A 149 -1.85 7.56 -4.03
N LYS A 150 -2.40 7.33 -2.83
CA LYS A 150 -1.77 6.46 -1.82
C LYS A 150 -1.67 5.02 -2.30
N ALA A 151 -2.70 4.49 -2.94
CA ALA A 151 -2.71 3.13 -3.48
C ALA A 151 -1.69 2.97 -4.62
N GLN A 152 -1.62 3.93 -5.55
CA GLN A 152 -0.64 3.95 -6.63
C GLN A 152 0.79 4.10 -6.09
N MET A 153 1.00 4.98 -5.11
CA MET A 153 2.26 5.10 -4.40
C MET A 153 2.65 3.78 -3.72
N THR A 154 1.71 3.11 -3.06
CA THR A 154 1.93 1.82 -2.38
C THR A 154 2.25 0.70 -3.37
N ALA A 155 1.62 0.70 -4.54
CA ALA A 155 1.85 -0.27 -5.61
C ALA A 155 3.21 -0.09 -6.29
N ILE A 156 3.61 1.14 -6.59
CA ILE A 156 4.95 1.46 -7.12
C ILE A 156 6.03 1.11 -6.09
N LYS A 157 5.73 1.35 -4.82
CA LYS A 157 6.53 0.93 -3.68
C LYS A 157 6.57 -0.60 -3.50
N GLY A 158 5.74 -1.39 -4.17
CA GLY A 158 5.50 -2.82 -3.91
C GLY A 158 6.75 -3.71 -3.77
N SER A 159 7.85 -3.44 -4.48
CA SER A 159 9.13 -4.10 -4.18
C SER A 159 9.85 -3.35 -3.05
N ALA A 160 10.04 -4.02 -1.91
CA ALA A 160 10.69 -3.45 -0.72
C ALA A 160 12.08 -2.87 -1.03
N GLU A 161 12.75 -3.38 -2.05
CA GLU A 161 14.03 -2.90 -2.56
C GLU A 161 13.93 -1.56 -3.31
N VAL A 162 12.90 -1.37 -4.15
CA VAL A 162 12.70 -0.09 -4.85
C VAL A 162 12.26 0.98 -3.85
N ARG A 163 11.44 0.62 -2.85
CA ARG A 163 11.11 1.50 -1.71
C ARG A 163 12.37 2.03 -1.03
N GLN A 164 13.25 1.13 -0.64
CA GLN A 164 14.45 1.49 0.10
C GLN A 164 15.40 2.34 -0.75
N LYS A 165 15.59 1.98 -2.03
CA LYS A 165 16.45 2.75 -2.94
C LYS A 165 15.93 4.17 -3.17
N VAL A 166 14.61 4.34 -3.34
CA VAL A 166 14.00 5.66 -3.48
C VAL A 166 14.16 6.48 -2.20
N GLU A 167 13.90 5.89 -1.03
CA GLU A 167 14.04 6.59 0.26
C GLU A 167 15.50 6.97 0.58
N LEU A 168 16.46 6.13 0.19
CA LEU A 168 17.89 6.44 0.30
C LEU A 168 18.28 7.62 -0.60
N GLU A 169 17.80 7.64 -1.85
CA GLU A 169 18.07 8.72 -2.80
C GLU A 169 17.42 10.05 -2.34
N GLU A 170 16.18 10.01 -1.86
CA GLU A 170 15.50 11.18 -1.29
C GLU A 170 16.24 11.74 -0.07
N ARG A 171 16.67 10.86 0.84
CA ARG A 171 17.50 11.27 2.00
C ARG A 171 18.82 11.90 1.55
N HIS A 172 19.46 11.34 0.54
CA HIS A 172 20.71 11.86 0.02
C HIS A 172 20.53 13.26 -0.59
N GLN A 173 19.49 13.47 -1.39
CA GLN A 173 19.18 14.77 -1.96
C GLN A 173 18.87 15.81 -0.89
N LEU A 174 18.07 15.46 0.12
CA LEU A 174 17.74 16.35 1.22
C LEU A 174 18.99 16.70 2.05
N GLU A 175 19.91 15.76 2.25
CA GLU A 175 21.19 16.03 2.90
C GLU A 175 22.07 16.97 2.08
N GLN A 176 22.10 16.85 0.76
CA GLN A 176 22.81 17.80 -0.12
C GLN A 176 22.19 19.20 -0.05
N GLN A 177 20.87 19.31 -0.09
CA GLN A 177 20.16 20.60 0.03
C GLN A 177 20.43 21.26 1.39
N ASN A 178 20.38 20.50 2.47
CA ASN A 178 20.70 21.00 3.81
C ASN A 178 22.16 21.47 3.90
N LYS A 179 23.11 20.75 3.29
CA LYS A 179 24.51 21.18 3.24
C LYS A 179 24.67 22.50 2.48
N ALA A 180 23.97 22.66 1.35
CA ALA A 180 23.98 23.91 0.60
C ALA A 180 23.39 25.06 1.41
N MET A 181 22.24 24.86 2.05
CA MET A 181 21.61 25.87 2.91
C MET A 181 22.51 26.28 4.07
N VAL A 182 23.19 25.33 4.72
CA VAL A 182 24.15 25.63 5.79
C VAL A 182 25.34 26.43 5.26
N ALA A 183 25.82 26.14 4.05
CA ALA A 183 26.89 26.92 3.44
C ALA A 183 26.45 28.37 3.15
N ASP A 184 25.24 28.56 2.61
CA ASP A 184 24.69 29.89 2.35
C ASP A 184 24.51 30.71 3.64
N GLU A 185 24.01 30.09 4.70
CA GLU A 185 23.88 30.74 6.01
C GLU A 185 25.24 31.08 6.63
N LEU A 186 26.26 30.21 6.47
CA LEU A 186 27.62 30.51 6.90
C LEU A 186 28.21 31.72 6.15
N ASP A 187 27.96 31.83 4.85
CA ASP A 187 28.43 32.96 4.05
C ASP A 187 27.77 34.28 4.48
N LYS A 188 26.47 34.27 4.75
CA LYS A 188 25.76 35.43 5.33
C LYS A 188 26.37 35.84 6.68
N MET A 189 26.57 34.87 7.56
CA MET A 189 27.15 35.12 8.89
C MET A 189 28.57 35.67 8.78
N ASN A 190 29.38 35.21 7.84
CA ASN A 190 30.72 35.75 7.59
C ASN A 190 30.67 37.22 7.14
N ILE A 191 29.70 37.59 6.29
CA ILE A 191 29.50 38.97 5.87
C ILE A 191 29.07 39.85 7.05
N GLU A 192 28.13 39.39 7.88
CA GLU A 192 27.68 40.09 9.09
C GLU A 192 28.84 40.30 10.08
N ILE A 193 29.65 39.26 10.32
CA ILE A 193 30.84 39.35 11.16
C ILE A 193 31.82 40.40 10.61
N GLU A 194 32.03 40.45 9.29
CA GLU A 194 32.94 41.42 8.68
C GLU A 194 32.39 42.84 8.75
N GLN A 195 31.08 43.03 8.59
CA GLN A 195 30.41 44.31 8.81
C GLN A 195 30.53 44.78 10.27
N GLU A 196 30.29 43.90 11.24
CA GLU A 196 30.45 44.22 12.67
C GLU A 196 31.90 44.59 13.01
N LYS A 197 32.90 43.88 12.44
CA LYS A 197 34.31 44.24 12.60
C LYS A 197 34.61 45.65 12.08
N LEU A 198 34.09 45.99 10.90
CA LEU A 198 34.26 47.33 10.32
C LEU A 198 33.60 48.40 11.18
N GLU A 199 32.39 48.16 11.71
CA GLU A 199 31.75 49.08 12.64
C GLU A 199 32.55 49.28 13.93
N ILE A 200 33.12 48.20 14.49
CA ILE A 200 33.99 48.28 15.66
C ILE A 200 35.24 49.11 15.33
N GLN A 201 35.81 48.93 14.14
CA GLN A 201 36.97 49.70 13.67
C GLN A 201 36.64 51.18 13.50
N VAL A 202 35.46 51.52 12.98
CA VAL A 202 34.98 52.92 12.91
C VAL A 202 34.81 53.52 14.30
N LYS A 203 34.15 52.82 15.22
CA LYS A 203 33.98 53.25 16.62
C LYS A 203 35.32 53.48 17.33
N MET A 204 36.33 52.68 17.01
CA MET A 204 37.72 52.86 17.48
C MET A 204 38.35 54.15 16.90
N THR A 205 38.18 54.42 15.60
CA THR A 205 38.70 55.65 14.96
C THR A 205 37.99 56.92 15.43
N GLU A 206 36.71 56.83 15.82
CA GLU A 206 35.94 57.91 16.43
C GLU A 206 36.34 58.19 17.89
N GLY A 207 37.31 57.46 18.44
CA GLY A 207 37.87 57.69 19.77
C GLY A 207 36.97 57.20 20.92
N LYS A 208 36.01 56.32 20.64
CA LYS A 208 35.13 55.73 21.65
C LYS A 208 35.97 54.85 22.58
N LYS A 209 36.02 55.19 23.88
CA LYS A 209 36.76 54.42 24.89
C LYS A 209 35.78 53.67 25.78
N TYR A 210 36.03 52.38 25.98
CA TYR A 210 35.30 51.54 26.91
C TYR A 210 35.74 51.82 28.34
N THR A 211 34.80 51.75 29.28
CA THR A 211 35.13 51.77 30.71
C THR A 211 35.79 50.45 31.13
N PRO A 212 36.56 50.44 32.24
CA PRO A 212 37.17 49.20 32.75
C PRO A 212 36.15 48.09 33.04
N GLN A 213 34.96 48.45 33.55
CA GLN A 213 33.86 47.50 33.78
C GLN A 213 33.32 46.89 32.47
N GLU A 214 33.13 47.70 31.43
CA GLU A 214 32.65 47.22 30.13
C GLU A 214 33.69 46.32 29.44
N GLY A 215 34.97 46.67 29.53
CA GLY A 215 36.07 45.85 29.01
C GLY A 215 36.15 44.48 29.69
N ALA A 216 36.08 44.46 31.03
CA ALA A 216 36.07 43.21 31.80
C ALA A 216 34.84 42.33 31.46
N ALA A 217 33.67 42.94 31.29
CA ALA A 217 32.46 42.21 30.90
C ALA A 217 32.57 41.58 29.50
N LEU A 218 33.13 42.31 28.53
CA LEU A 218 33.37 41.80 27.18
C LEU A 218 34.41 40.65 27.17
N GLU A 219 35.47 40.74 27.96
CA GLU A 219 36.45 39.66 28.08
C GLU A 219 35.83 38.39 28.67
N ILE A 220 35.02 38.51 29.72
CA ILE A 220 34.28 37.38 30.30
C ILE A 220 33.37 36.76 29.24
N GLN A 221 32.61 37.57 28.50
CA GLN A 221 31.70 37.09 27.46
C GLN A 221 32.44 36.36 26.34
N VAL A 222 33.60 36.85 25.91
CA VAL A 222 34.43 36.18 24.89
C VAL A 222 34.92 34.82 25.39
N VAL A 223 35.31 34.71 26.66
CA VAL A 223 35.73 33.43 27.26
C VAL A 223 34.57 32.44 27.32
N GLU A 224 33.38 32.88 27.76
CA GLU A 224 32.16 32.06 27.78
C GLU A 224 31.78 31.57 26.37
N LEU A 225 31.80 32.45 25.37
CA LEU A 225 31.52 32.11 23.97
C LEU A 225 32.52 31.10 23.41
N LYS A 226 33.82 31.23 23.73
CA LYS A 226 34.85 30.26 23.33
C LYS A 226 34.61 28.89 23.95
N ALA A 227 34.27 28.84 25.24
CA ALA A 227 33.94 27.59 25.93
C ALA A 227 32.68 26.95 25.33
N ASN A 228 31.62 27.72 25.14
CA ASN A 228 30.37 27.26 24.53
C ASN A 228 30.58 26.74 23.10
N LYS A 229 31.38 27.43 22.28
CA LYS A 229 31.74 26.97 20.94
C LYS A 229 32.42 25.60 20.96
N ALA A 230 33.36 25.38 21.88
CA ALA A 230 34.05 24.10 22.00
C ALA A 230 33.10 22.95 22.41
N VAL A 231 32.19 23.21 23.37
CA VAL A 231 31.17 22.24 23.80
C VAL A 231 30.22 21.92 22.65
N VAL A 232 29.71 22.92 21.94
CA VAL A 232 28.79 22.72 20.80
C VAL A 232 29.47 21.96 19.67
N ALA A 233 30.72 22.28 19.35
CA ALA A 233 31.49 21.55 18.34
C ALA A 233 31.64 20.06 18.70
N TYR A 234 31.91 19.75 19.96
CA TYR A 234 32.01 18.37 20.45
C TYR A 234 30.67 17.64 20.40
N GLN A 235 29.57 18.31 20.77
CA GLN A 235 28.21 17.75 20.67
C GLN A 235 27.84 17.45 19.21
N LEU A 236 28.12 18.38 18.29
CA LEU A 236 27.89 18.17 16.85
C LEU A 236 28.70 16.99 16.30
N GLN A 237 29.98 16.88 16.68
CA GLN A 237 30.82 15.74 16.28
C GLN A 237 30.25 14.41 16.80
N THR A 238 29.81 14.38 18.06
CA THR A 238 29.22 13.18 18.68
C THR A 238 27.94 12.77 17.95
N LEU A 239 27.03 13.73 17.70
CA LEU A 239 25.79 13.49 16.95
C LEU A 239 26.06 12.99 15.53
N GLN A 240 27.08 13.52 14.86
CA GLN A 240 27.46 13.06 13.52
C GLN A 240 27.98 11.62 13.53
N HIS A 241 28.77 11.25 14.55
CA HIS A 241 29.21 9.86 14.72
C HIS A 241 28.05 8.91 15.04
N GLU A 242 27.13 9.31 15.93
CA GLU A 242 25.94 8.52 16.23
C GLU A 242 25.03 8.36 15.02
N LYS A 243 24.78 9.43 14.26
CA LYS A 243 24.03 9.37 12.99
C LYS A 243 24.66 8.36 12.03
N ASN A 244 25.98 8.43 11.83
CA ASN A 244 26.68 7.52 10.92
C ASN A 244 26.62 6.07 11.41
N ARG A 245 26.73 5.84 12.73
CA ARG A 245 26.61 4.50 13.32
C ARG A 245 25.20 3.94 13.13
N LEU A 246 24.17 4.71 13.47
CA LEU A 246 22.76 4.32 13.30
C LEU A 246 22.41 4.06 11.83
N ALA A 247 22.94 4.85 10.90
CA ALA A 247 22.74 4.63 9.47
C ALA A 247 23.32 3.28 9.02
N LYS A 248 24.49 2.91 9.54
CA LYS A 248 25.10 1.60 9.26
C LYS A 248 24.32 0.45 9.91
N GLU A 249 23.97 0.57 11.19
CA GLU A 249 23.18 -0.44 11.90
C GLU A 249 21.82 -0.68 11.22
N LEU A 250 21.18 0.38 10.73
CA LEU A 250 19.92 0.27 9.99
C LEU A 250 20.09 -0.51 8.67
N GLU A 251 21.17 -0.26 7.94
CA GLU A 251 21.49 -0.99 6.70
C GLU A 251 21.79 -2.47 6.98
N ASP A 252 22.53 -2.76 8.05
CA ASP A 252 22.84 -4.14 8.46
C ASP A 252 21.56 -4.91 8.85
N VAL A 253 20.66 -4.28 9.64
CA VAL A 253 19.36 -4.86 9.99
C VAL A 253 18.49 -5.10 8.76
N TYR A 254 18.49 -4.18 7.80
CA TYR A 254 17.74 -4.36 6.56
C TYR A 254 18.24 -5.56 5.76
N LYS A 255 19.56 -5.71 5.59
CA LYS A 255 20.14 -6.86 4.88
C LYS A 255 19.79 -8.18 5.56
N LEU A 256 19.94 -8.24 6.89
CA LEU A 256 19.57 -9.42 7.66
C LEU A 256 18.09 -9.78 7.47
N HIS A 257 17.20 -8.80 7.54
CA HIS A 257 15.77 -9.03 7.34
C HIS A 257 15.43 -9.51 5.92
N LYS A 258 16.10 -8.94 4.91
CA LYS A 258 15.95 -9.36 3.51
C LYS A 258 16.37 -10.82 3.35
N ASP A 259 17.55 -11.19 3.84
CA ASP A 259 18.07 -12.55 3.76
C ASP A 259 17.14 -13.54 4.50
N GLU A 260 16.63 -13.15 5.67
CA GLU A 260 15.67 -13.95 6.43
C GLU A 260 14.35 -14.17 5.67
N MET A 261 13.82 -13.13 5.00
CA MET A 261 12.63 -13.25 4.15
C MET A 261 12.86 -14.19 2.97
N GLU A 262 14.02 -14.11 2.31
CA GLU A 262 14.37 -15.02 1.21
C GLU A 262 14.47 -16.47 1.69
N ILE A 263 15.11 -16.71 2.84
CA ILE A 263 15.19 -18.02 3.47
C ILE A 263 13.80 -18.56 3.81
N GLN A 264 12.93 -17.74 4.40
CA GLN A 264 11.55 -18.14 4.72
C GLN A 264 10.76 -18.51 3.45
N GLN A 265 10.89 -17.74 2.37
CA GLN A 265 10.26 -18.07 1.09
C GLN A 265 10.76 -19.42 0.55
N LEU A 266 12.07 -19.67 0.57
CA LEU A 266 12.65 -20.94 0.16
C LEU A 266 12.15 -22.11 1.03
N GLN A 267 12.08 -21.92 2.34
CA GLN A 267 11.55 -22.91 3.28
C GLN A 267 10.06 -23.21 3.01
N HIS A 268 9.26 -22.20 2.70
CA HIS A 268 7.87 -22.39 2.30
C HIS A 268 7.76 -23.20 1.01
N PHE A 269 8.52 -22.86 -0.03
CA PHE A 269 8.53 -23.63 -1.28
C PHE A 269 8.97 -25.08 -1.07
N GLN A 270 10.00 -25.30 -0.26
CA GLN A 270 10.44 -26.66 0.09
C GLN A 270 9.36 -27.42 0.84
N THR A 271 8.67 -26.79 1.79
CA THR A 271 7.56 -27.39 2.53
C THR A 271 6.41 -27.78 1.60
N PHE A 272 6.00 -26.88 0.71
CA PHE A 272 4.96 -27.19 -0.30
C PHE A 272 5.37 -28.34 -1.22
N ARG A 273 6.65 -28.38 -1.63
CA ARG A 273 7.18 -29.48 -2.44
C ARG A 273 7.10 -30.82 -1.70
N SER A 274 7.55 -30.86 -0.44
CA SER A 274 7.46 -32.06 0.40
C SER A 274 6.02 -32.53 0.61
N TYR A 275 5.09 -31.60 0.86
CA TYR A 275 3.66 -31.93 0.96
C TYR A 275 3.11 -32.52 -0.34
N ARG A 276 3.49 -31.97 -1.49
CA ARG A 276 3.08 -32.48 -2.79
C ARG A 276 3.63 -33.89 -3.04
N GLU A 277 4.90 -34.11 -2.75
CA GLU A 277 5.55 -35.43 -2.91
C GLU A 277 4.87 -36.49 -2.03
N MET A 278 4.61 -36.18 -0.74
CA MET A 278 3.90 -37.08 0.16
C MET A 278 2.45 -37.35 -0.28
N PHE A 279 1.75 -36.33 -0.79
CA PHE A 279 0.40 -36.50 -1.32
C PHE A 279 0.36 -37.43 -2.54
N GLU A 280 1.28 -37.24 -3.50
CA GLU A 280 1.37 -38.11 -4.68
C GLU A 280 1.73 -39.55 -4.31
N GLU A 281 2.62 -39.75 -3.32
CA GLU A 281 2.96 -41.08 -2.80
C GLU A 281 1.74 -41.76 -2.15
N GLN A 282 0.99 -41.05 -1.31
CA GLN A 282 -0.23 -41.58 -0.69
C GLN A 282 -1.30 -41.92 -1.73
N LYS A 283 -1.47 -41.06 -2.73
CA LYS A 283 -2.40 -41.31 -3.84
C LYS A 283 -2.01 -42.56 -4.62
N ALA A 284 -0.73 -42.71 -4.99
CA ALA A 284 -0.24 -43.88 -5.70
C ALA A 284 -0.44 -45.18 -4.88
N ALA A 285 -0.20 -45.14 -3.57
CA ALA A 285 -0.42 -46.28 -2.68
C ALA A 285 -1.91 -46.66 -2.59
N LEU A 286 -2.80 -45.67 -2.52
CA LEU A 286 -4.26 -45.88 -2.54
C LEU A 286 -4.73 -46.48 -3.87
N ASP A 287 -4.27 -45.93 -4.99
CA ASP A 287 -4.61 -46.43 -6.33
C ASP A 287 -4.13 -47.88 -6.51
N GLN A 288 -2.92 -48.20 -6.06
CA GLN A 288 -2.41 -49.58 -6.07
C GLN A 288 -3.26 -50.52 -5.23
N ARG A 289 -3.65 -50.10 -4.01
CA ARG A 289 -4.49 -50.91 -3.12
C ARG A 289 -5.88 -51.17 -3.72
N TYR A 290 -6.52 -50.16 -4.30
CA TYR A 290 -7.82 -50.33 -4.94
C TYR A 290 -7.75 -51.20 -6.18
N ARG A 291 -6.67 -51.08 -6.96
CA ARG A 291 -6.42 -51.96 -8.11
C ARG A 291 -6.26 -53.41 -7.67
N GLN A 292 -5.47 -53.67 -6.64
CA GLN A 292 -5.31 -55.03 -6.10
C GLN A 292 -6.65 -55.59 -5.62
N LEU A 293 -7.42 -54.81 -4.85
CA LEU A 293 -8.73 -55.25 -4.36
C LEU A 293 -9.70 -55.57 -5.50
N LEU A 294 -9.67 -54.80 -6.58
CA LEU A 294 -10.49 -55.06 -7.77
C LEU A 294 -10.04 -56.34 -8.48
N GLU A 295 -8.72 -56.55 -8.63
CA GLU A 295 -8.16 -57.78 -9.21
C GLU A 295 -8.56 -59.01 -8.39
N ASP A 296 -8.44 -58.94 -7.06
CA ASP A 296 -8.86 -60.01 -6.15
C ASP A 296 -10.37 -60.29 -6.27
N SER A 297 -11.20 -59.23 -6.31
CA SER A 297 -12.66 -59.38 -6.45
C SER A 297 -13.06 -59.99 -7.80
N ILE A 298 -12.33 -59.68 -8.87
CA ILE A 298 -12.54 -60.29 -10.20
C ILE A 298 -12.15 -61.76 -10.15
N GLN A 299 -11.02 -62.10 -9.54
CA GLN A 299 -10.59 -63.50 -9.38
C GLN A 299 -11.61 -64.32 -8.59
N ASP A 300 -12.11 -63.79 -7.47
CA ASP A 300 -13.16 -64.42 -6.67
C ASP A 300 -14.45 -64.61 -7.48
N ALA A 301 -14.87 -63.61 -8.25
CA ALA A 301 -16.05 -63.71 -9.10
C ALA A 301 -15.90 -64.78 -10.19
N VAL A 302 -14.73 -64.88 -10.82
CA VAL A 302 -14.42 -65.91 -11.83
C VAL A 302 -14.40 -67.30 -11.20
N PHE A 303 -13.78 -67.45 -10.02
CA PHE A 303 -13.75 -68.70 -9.27
C PHE A 303 -15.16 -69.16 -8.87
N LEU A 304 -15.95 -68.27 -8.28
CA LEU A 304 -17.34 -68.55 -7.89
C LEU A 304 -18.22 -68.86 -9.10
N SER A 305 -18.05 -68.15 -10.21
CA SER A 305 -18.78 -68.46 -11.46
C SER A 305 -18.43 -69.84 -11.98
N SER A 306 -17.15 -70.22 -11.96
CA SER A 306 -16.70 -71.55 -12.40
C SER A 306 -17.28 -72.64 -11.50
N ARG A 307 -17.21 -72.45 -10.17
CA ARG A 307 -17.78 -73.39 -9.19
C ARG A 307 -19.30 -73.51 -9.30
N ASN A 308 -19.99 -72.40 -9.59
CA ASN A 308 -21.44 -72.40 -9.79
C ASN A 308 -21.81 -73.14 -11.09
N ASN A 309 -21.02 -73.01 -12.15
CA ASN A 309 -21.21 -73.77 -13.39
C ASN A 309 -21.06 -75.28 -13.14
N GLU A 310 -20.00 -75.70 -12.43
CA GLU A 310 -19.81 -77.11 -12.02
C GLU A 310 -21.02 -77.63 -11.23
N LEU A 311 -21.46 -76.89 -10.21
CA LEU A 311 -22.62 -77.28 -9.39
C LEU A 311 -23.93 -77.31 -10.20
N THR A 312 -24.06 -76.46 -11.22
CA THR A 312 -25.22 -76.44 -12.10
C THR A 312 -25.24 -77.67 -13.01
N GLU A 313 -24.07 -78.07 -13.53
CA GLU A 313 -23.89 -79.30 -14.31
C GLU A 313 -24.18 -80.54 -13.47
N GLU A 314 -23.57 -80.67 -12.28
CA GLU A 314 -23.83 -81.76 -11.32
C GLU A 314 -25.32 -81.85 -10.96
N ASN A 315 -25.98 -80.72 -10.69
CA ASN A 315 -27.43 -80.70 -10.43
C ASN A 315 -28.25 -81.12 -11.66
N GLY A 316 -27.79 -80.79 -12.87
CA GLY A 316 -28.40 -81.23 -14.11
C GLY A 316 -28.35 -82.75 -14.25
N GLU A 317 -27.18 -83.34 -14.05
CA GLU A 317 -26.96 -84.80 -14.09
C GLU A 317 -27.81 -85.52 -13.04
N LEU A 318 -27.82 -85.02 -11.79
CA LEU A 318 -28.65 -85.59 -10.72
C LEU A 318 -30.14 -85.51 -11.05
N LYS A 319 -30.62 -84.39 -11.61
CA LYS A 319 -32.02 -84.27 -12.04
C LYS A 319 -32.36 -85.25 -13.15
N GLN A 320 -31.45 -85.45 -14.10
CA GLN A 320 -31.62 -86.45 -15.16
C GLN A 320 -31.68 -87.87 -14.58
N SER A 321 -30.74 -88.24 -13.71
CA SER A 321 -30.73 -89.54 -13.03
C SER A 321 -32.02 -89.78 -12.22
N VAL A 322 -32.51 -88.76 -11.50
CA VAL A 322 -33.79 -88.82 -10.79
C VAL A 322 -34.97 -89.00 -11.75
N ALA A 323 -34.97 -88.34 -12.91
CA ALA A 323 -36.01 -88.50 -13.92
C ALA A 323 -36.01 -89.92 -14.51
N GLU A 324 -34.83 -90.48 -14.80
CA GLU A 324 -34.67 -91.86 -15.27
C GLU A 324 -35.15 -92.87 -14.22
N MET A 325 -34.78 -92.70 -12.94
CA MET A 325 -35.28 -93.53 -11.85
C MET A 325 -36.81 -93.45 -11.70
N LYS A 326 -37.39 -92.25 -11.82
CA LYS A 326 -38.85 -92.07 -11.81
C LYS A 326 -39.52 -92.80 -12.97
N ASP A 327 -38.97 -92.70 -14.18
CA ASP A 327 -39.50 -93.41 -15.36
C ASP A 327 -39.43 -94.94 -15.17
N VAL A 328 -38.34 -95.48 -14.60
CA VAL A 328 -38.23 -96.89 -14.23
C VAL A 328 -39.29 -97.29 -13.20
N ILE A 329 -39.50 -96.50 -12.16
CA ILE A 329 -40.54 -96.76 -11.14
C ILE A 329 -41.95 -96.70 -11.75
N THR A 330 -42.21 -95.77 -12.66
CA THR A 330 -43.47 -95.66 -13.39
C THR A 330 -43.71 -96.88 -14.29
N LYS A 331 -42.68 -97.34 -15.01
CA LYS A 331 -42.73 -98.59 -15.82
C LYS A 331 -42.95 -99.84 -14.98
N LEU A 332 -42.49 -99.85 -13.72
CA LEU A 332 -42.71 -100.93 -12.74
C LEU A 332 -44.03 -100.82 -11.96
N GLY A 333 -44.93 -99.91 -12.33
CA GLY A 333 -46.25 -99.77 -11.71
C GLY A 333 -46.21 -99.27 -10.26
N GLY A 334 -45.19 -98.50 -9.88
CA GLY A 334 -45.07 -97.89 -8.55
C GLY A 334 -44.35 -98.74 -7.50
N ARG A 335 -43.66 -99.83 -7.90
CA ARG A 335 -42.81 -100.62 -6.99
C ARG A 335 -41.34 -100.15 -7.09
N ILE A 336 -40.74 -99.86 -5.95
CA ILE A 336 -39.31 -99.47 -5.84
C ILE A 336 -38.45 -100.71 -6.17
N PRO A 337 -37.44 -100.61 -7.05
CA PRO A 337 -36.55 -101.73 -7.35
C PRO A 337 -35.80 -102.15 -6.08
N SER A 338 -35.93 -103.43 -5.69
CA SER A 338 -35.20 -104.01 -4.57
C SER A 338 -33.81 -104.47 -5.03
N GLY A 339 -32.79 -103.70 -4.64
CA GLY A 339 -31.36 -103.97 -4.86
C GLY A 339 -30.69 -102.73 -5.46
N THR A 340 -29.65 -102.10 -4.90
CA THR A 340 -28.67 -102.55 -3.91
C THR A 340 -28.04 -101.31 -3.26
N VAL A 341 -27.52 -101.54 -2.06
CA VAL A 341 -26.67 -100.67 -1.20
C VAL A 341 -25.54 -100.00 -1.97
#